data_AF-A0A9E4VPZ4-F1
#
_entry.id   AF-A0A9E4VPZ4-F1
#
_cell.length_a   1.000
_cell.length_b   1.000
_cell.length_c   1.000
_cell.angle_alpha   90.00
_cell.angle_beta   90.00
_cell.angle_gamma   90.00
#
_symmetry.space_group_name_H-M   'P 1'
#
loop_
_entity.id
_entity.type
_entity.pdbx_description
1 polymer ?
#
loop_
_entity_poly.entity_id
_entity_poly.type
_entity_poly.pdbx_seq_one_letter_code
_entity_poly.pdbx_strand_id
1 'polypeptide(L)'
;MAENDVALMAHLMRRAGFGAQYHEIEARAAKGYEETVEELLHPEDHSNGMDLDLAERYFIEWNHFIRCVPEYIAFRMINSKNQLEEKMILFWHGILCTADSKTQSQVASHAEWEMLRRCGMGSFKDLLIEISKDPAMVYFLDNCLSHKDAINENYGRELLELFSLGVGMDGKFNYTEDDVKECARAFTGWTIANGIPAQPYGRYTSTFVYNPEDHDEGEKTFLGQTGNFNGEDIIDILCRQPATARFISRHLYDFFVADEAQVPTWMDTPPRDPDTIKMLEDEYFRSDYNIRSMLRVMFNSDAFKNARFARIKGPIETVIGT
;
A
#
# COMPACT_ATOMS: atom_id res chain seq x y z
N MET A 1 -22.39 19.62 22.26
CA MET A 1 -21.07 19.89 21.63
C MET A 1 -20.10 18.80 22.05
N ALA A 2 -19.65 18.75 23.32
CA ALA A 2 -18.74 17.71 23.82
C ALA A 2 -19.11 16.25 23.45
N GLU A 3 -20.38 15.84 23.58
CA GLU A 3 -20.81 14.46 23.25
C GLU A 3 -20.75 14.15 21.75
N ASN A 4 -21.02 15.14 20.88
CA ASN A 4 -20.88 14.98 19.43
C ASN A 4 -19.41 14.87 19.01
N ASP A 5 -18.53 15.61 19.69
CA ASP A 5 -17.09 15.62 19.44
C ASP A 5 -16.47 14.27 19.82
N VAL A 6 -16.87 13.69 20.98
CA VAL A 6 -16.46 12.34 21.40
C VAL A 6 -16.94 11.29 20.41
N ALA A 7 -18.19 11.35 19.94
CA ALA A 7 -18.72 10.39 18.99
C ALA A 7 -18.02 10.45 17.63
N LEU A 8 -17.67 11.67 17.15
CA LEU A 8 -16.91 11.86 15.92
C LEU A 8 -15.46 11.38 16.08
N MET A 9 -14.82 11.68 17.21
CA MET A 9 -13.48 11.19 17.52
C MET A 9 -13.44 9.65 17.58
N ALA A 10 -14.45 9.03 18.20
CA ALA A 10 -14.57 7.58 18.23
C ALA A 10 -14.74 6.98 16.82
N HIS A 11 -15.42 7.69 15.91
CA HIS A 11 -15.51 7.29 14.50
C HIS A 11 -14.16 7.35 13.81
N LEU A 12 -13.41 8.46 13.98
CA LEU A 12 -12.04 8.60 13.47
C LEU A 12 -11.14 7.46 13.95
N MET A 13 -11.07 7.22 15.26
CA MET A 13 -10.17 6.20 15.82
C MET A 13 -10.52 4.76 15.40
N ARG A 14 -11.79 4.46 15.10
CA ARG A 14 -12.19 3.16 14.54
C ARG A 14 -11.80 2.99 13.06
N ARG A 15 -11.65 4.09 12.32
CA ARG A 15 -11.34 4.09 10.88
C ARG A 15 -9.86 4.25 10.61
N ALA A 16 -9.25 5.28 11.21
CA ALA A 16 -7.84 5.59 11.11
C ALA A 16 -6.96 4.73 12.06
N GLY A 17 -7.57 3.97 12.97
CA GLY A 17 -6.90 2.96 13.79
C GLY A 17 -7.70 1.67 13.88
N PHE A 18 -7.39 0.84 14.87
CA PHE A 18 -8.17 -0.37 15.17
C PHE A 18 -9.26 -0.15 16.24
N GLY A 19 -9.13 0.94 16.99
CA GLY A 19 -10.01 1.35 18.07
C GLY A 19 -9.24 2.27 19.03
N ALA A 20 -9.89 2.69 20.11
CA ALA A 20 -9.26 3.39 21.21
C ALA A 20 -10.10 3.20 22.48
N GLN A 21 -9.46 3.19 23.64
CA GLN A 21 -10.14 3.17 24.93
C GLN A 21 -10.91 4.48 25.14
N TYR A 22 -11.97 4.45 25.94
CA TYR A 22 -12.84 5.61 26.13
C TYR A 22 -12.08 6.86 26.62
N HIS A 23 -11.16 6.70 27.57
CA HIS A 23 -10.35 7.80 28.08
C HIS A 23 -9.39 8.41 27.03
N GLU A 24 -8.89 7.60 26.09
CA GLU A 24 -8.07 8.07 24.97
C GLU A 24 -8.91 8.88 23.98
N ILE A 25 -10.16 8.46 23.74
CA ILE A 25 -11.11 9.19 22.90
C ILE A 25 -11.43 10.55 23.54
N GLU A 26 -11.68 10.61 24.85
CA GLU A 26 -11.92 11.87 25.56
C GLU A 26 -10.70 12.81 25.48
N ALA A 27 -9.49 12.28 25.69
CA ALA A 27 -8.26 13.06 25.60
C ALA A 27 -8.04 13.65 24.19
N ARG A 28 -8.25 12.83 23.15
CA ARG A 28 -8.14 13.27 21.75
C ARG A 28 -9.26 14.26 21.37
N ALA A 29 -10.49 14.03 21.83
CA ALA A 29 -11.60 14.97 21.62
C ALA A 29 -11.33 16.33 22.27
N ALA A 30 -10.70 16.36 23.45
CA ALA A 30 -10.29 17.60 24.12
C ALA A 30 -9.16 18.34 23.38
N LYS A 31 -8.26 17.61 22.69
CA LYS A 31 -7.23 18.19 21.81
C LYS A 31 -7.84 18.83 20.56
N GLY A 32 -8.83 18.17 19.97
CA GLY A 32 -9.54 18.64 18.78
C GLY A 32 -9.39 17.67 17.61
N TYR A 33 -10.39 17.66 16.73
CA TYR A 33 -10.48 16.69 15.63
C TYR A 33 -9.34 16.89 14.62
N GLU A 34 -9.20 18.10 14.08
CA GLU A 34 -8.22 18.43 13.05
C GLU A 34 -6.79 18.19 13.56
N GLU A 35 -6.48 18.59 14.80
CA GLU A 35 -5.17 18.37 15.39
C GLU A 35 -4.87 16.88 15.64
N THR A 36 -5.90 16.09 15.95
CA THR A 36 -5.76 14.63 16.06
C THR A 36 -5.51 13.99 14.69
N VAL A 37 -6.18 14.45 13.63
CA VAL A 37 -5.90 13.99 12.26
C VAL A 37 -4.44 14.31 11.90
N GLU A 38 -3.95 15.50 12.24
CA GLU A 38 -2.56 15.87 12.01
C GLU A 38 -1.55 14.98 12.73
N GLU A 39 -1.82 14.65 13.99
CA GLU A 39 -1.00 13.71 14.77
C GLU A 39 -0.96 12.32 14.10
N LEU A 40 -2.12 11.79 13.69
CA LEU A 40 -2.20 10.46 13.06
C LEU A 40 -1.42 10.41 11.74
N LEU A 41 -1.42 11.50 10.97
CA LEU A 41 -0.71 11.61 9.69
C LEU A 41 0.80 11.77 9.85
N HIS A 42 1.28 12.07 11.07
CA HIS A 42 2.69 12.29 11.37
C HIS A 42 3.10 11.40 12.55
N PRO A 43 3.21 10.06 12.32
CA PRO A 43 3.68 9.17 13.37
C PRO A 43 5.05 9.64 13.87
N GLU A 44 5.14 9.89 15.18
CA GLU A 44 6.39 10.20 15.85
C GLU A 44 7.05 8.89 16.30
N ASP A 45 8.40 8.86 16.26
CA ASP A 45 9.26 7.84 16.87
C ASP A 45 9.18 6.41 16.26
N HIS A 46 10.26 5.98 15.60
CA HIS A 46 10.42 4.62 15.08
C HIS A 46 10.57 3.54 16.16
N SER A 47 10.79 3.90 17.43
CA SER A 47 10.74 2.94 18.55
C SER A 47 9.31 2.45 18.81
N ASN A 48 8.31 3.21 18.35
CA ASN A 48 6.87 3.00 18.54
C ASN A 48 6.42 2.92 20.00
N GLY A 49 7.28 3.26 20.98
CA GLY A 49 6.99 3.10 22.41
C GLY A 49 6.60 1.69 22.83
N MET A 50 6.86 0.70 21.96
CA MET A 50 6.66 -0.72 22.22
C MET A 50 8.00 -1.29 22.69
N ASP A 51 8.01 -2.05 23.78
CA ASP A 51 9.19 -2.81 24.22
C ASP A 51 9.40 -4.01 23.28
N LEU A 52 9.67 -3.75 21.99
CA LEU A 52 9.87 -4.78 20.96
C LEU A 52 11.05 -5.67 21.31
N ASP A 53 12.09 -5.12 21.93
CA ASP A 53 13.23 -5.89 22.43
C ASP A 53 12.80 -6.89 23.53
N LEU A 54 11.85 -6.51 24.39
CA LEU A 54 11.28 -7.40 25.39
C LEU A 54 10.40 -8.46 24.72
N ALA A 55 9.56 -8.07 23.76
CA ALA A 55 8.71 -9.00 23.03
C ALA A 55 9.55 -10.03 22.27
N GLU A 56 10.59 -9.62 21.57
CA GLU A 56 11.52 -10.49 20.84
C GLU A 56 12.32 -11.44 21.76
N ARG A 57 12.53 -11.09 23.04
CA ARG A 57 13.11 -12.01 24.04
C ARG A 57 12.16 -13.14 24.42
N TYR A 58 10.85 -12.87 24.50
CA TYR A 58 9.84 -13.88 24.79
C TYR A 58 9.43 -14.67 23.54
N PHE A 59 9.46 -14.02 22.37
CA PHE A 59 9.12 -14.57 21.07
C PHE A 59 10.36 -14.64 20.18
N ILE A 60 11.29 -15.53 20.53
CA ILE A 60 12.60 -15.67 19.87
C ILE A 60 12.53 -15.89 18.34
N GLU A 61 11.42 -16.42 17.84
CA GLU A 61 11.17 -16.65 16.41
C GLU A 61 11.05 -15.33 15.62
N TRP A 62 10.65 -14.23 16.29
CA TRP A 62 10.59 -12.90 15.69
C TRP A 62 11.99 -12.35 15.38
N ASN A 63 12.98 -12.66 16.22
CA ASN A 63 14.35 -12.13 16.11
C ASN A 63 15.10 -12.61 14.84
N HIS A 64 14.65 -13.71 14.24
CA HIS A 64 15.24 -14.28 13.03
C HIS A 64 14.24 -14.40 11.88
N PHE A 65 13.00 -13.93 12.08
CA PHE A 65 11.84 -14.16 11.20
C PHE A 65 11.80 -15.60 10.67
N ILE A 66 12.12 -16.58 11.54
CA ILE A 66 12.14 -18.01 11.17
C ILE A 66 10.70 -18.52 11.06
N ARG A 67 9.80 -17.96 11.88
CA ARG A 67 8.35 -18.07 11.85
C ARG A 67 7.73 -16.75 12.36
N CYS A 68 6.46 -16.51 12.01
CA CYS A 68 5.59 -15.50 12.63
C CYS A 68 5.69 -14.03 12.15
N VAL A 69 5.49 -13.79 10.85
CA VAL A 69 5.07 -12.45 10.38
C VAL A 69 3.67 -12.07 10.95
N PRO A 70 2.64 -12.94 10.95
CA PRO A 70 1.29 -12.55 11.40
C PRO A 70 1.19 -12.12 12.86
N GLU A 71 1.84 -12.81 13.79
CA GLU A 71 1.80 -12.49 15.22
C GLU A 71 2.56 -11.21 15.54
N TYR A 72 3.71 -10.99 14.89
CA TYR A 72 4.47 -9.75 15.01
C TYR A 72 3.62 -8.55 14.55
N ILE A 73 3.00 -8.66 13.38
CA ILE A 73 2.12 -7.61 12.86
C ILE A 73 0.94 -7.38 13.78
N ALA A 74 0.26 -8.44 14.23
CA ALA A 74 -0.87 -8.31 15.14
C ALA A 74 -0.46 -7.60 16.44
N PHE A 75 0.70 -7.94 17.00
CA PHE A 75 1.25 -7.27 18.18
C PHE A 75 1.43 -5.76 17.92
N ARG A 76 1.97 -5.38 16.76
CA ARG A 76 2.13 -3.97 16.39
C ARG A 76 0.79 -3.27 16.20
N MET A 77 -0.16 -3.88 15.52
CA MET A 77 -1.50 -3.32 15.32
C MET A 77 -2.23 -3.07 16.66
N ILE A 78 -2.00 -3.91 17.67
CA ILE A 78 -2.58 -3.77 19.01
C ILE A 78 -1.86 -2.70 19.84
N ASN A 79 -0.51 -2.70 19.83
CA ASN A 79 0.28 -1.97 20.83
C ASN A 79 0.91 -0.67 20.31
N SER A 80 1.01 -0.49 19.00
CA SER A 80 1.62 0.71 18.41
C SER A 80 0.76 1.94 18.69
N LYS A 81 1.40 3.04 19.08
CA LYS A 81 0.75 4.36 19.15
C LYS A 81 0.48 4.94 17.76
N ASN A 82 1.24 4.50 16.76
CA ASN A 82 1.15 4.91 15.36
C ASN A 82 0.08 4.09 14.63
N GLN A 83 -1.16 4.18 15.11
CA GLN A 83 -2.28 3.35 14.65
C GLN A 83 -2.58 3.52 13.15
N LEU A 84 -2.52 4.75 12.61
CA LEU A 84 -2.76 4.99 11.19
C LEU A 84 -1.67 4.39 10.31
N GLU A 85 -0.42 4.37 10.77
CA GLU A 85 0.67 3.76 10.04
C GLU A 85 0.44 2.24 9.87
N GLU A 86 0.14 1.52 10.95
CA GLU A 86 -0.18 0.09 10.88
C GLU A 86 -1.47 -0.19 10.09
N LYS A 87 -2.43 0.75 10.14
CA LYS A 87 -3.65 0.69 9.35
C LYS A 87 -3.38 0.82 7.84
N MET A 88 -2.45 1.69 7.46
CA MET A 88 -2.04 1.89 6.07
C MET A 88 -1.24 0.70 5.54
N ILE A 89 -0.47 0.01 6.37
CA ILE A 89 0.19 -1.24 5.96
C ILE A 89 -0.86 -2.30 5.63
N LEU A 90 -1.90 -2.45 6.46
CA LEU A 90 -3.01 -3.38 6.18
C LEU A 90 -3.73 -3.01 4.88
N PHE A 91 -3.96 -1.72 4.63
CA PHE A 91 -4.54 -1.23 3.39
C PHE A 91 -3.68 -1.62 2.18
N TRP A 92 -2.38 -1.30 2.22
CA TRP A 92 -1.47 -1.58 1.11
C TRP A 92 -1.26 -3.07 0.88
N HIS A 93 -1.13 -3.88 1.93
CA HIS A 93 -1.02 -5.33 1.79
C HIS A 93 -2.28 -5.95 1.18
N GLY A 94 -3.44 -5.28 1.25
CA GLY A 94 -4.65 -5.68 0.54
C GLY A 94 -4.62 -5.42 -0.97
N ILE A 95 -3.75 -4.52 -1.44
CA ILE A 95 -3.61 -4.13 -2.85
C ILE A 95 -2.33 -4.73 -3.44
N LEU A 96 -1.19 -4.43 -2.82
CA LEU A 96 0.16 -4.88 -3.16
C LEU A 96 0.47 -6.21 -2.48
N CYS A 97 -0.39 -7.21 -2.68
CA CYS A 97 -0.32 -8.45 -1.91
C CYS A 97 0.80 -9.38 -2.39
N THR A 98 1.49 -10.02 -1.44
CA THR A 98 2.29 -11.23 -1.66
C THR A 98 1.72 -12.40 -0.86
N ALA A 99 2.04 -13.64 -1.26
CA ALA A 99 1.59 -14.83 -0.54
C ALA A 99 2.78 -15.67 -0.04
N ASP A 100 2.77 -15.96 1.27
CA ASP A 100 3.77 -16.85 1.91
C ASP A 100 3.84 -18.22 1.23
N SER A 101 2.70 -18.74 0.72
CA SER A 101 2.67 -20.02 0.01
C SER A 101 3.57 -20.07 -1.22
N LYS A 102 3.82 -18.92 -1.85
CA LYS A 102 4.75 -18.78 -2.99
C LYS A 102 6.11 -18.29 -2.52
N THR A 103 6.18 -17.17 -1.81
CA THR A 103 7.45 -16.54 -1.41
C THR A 103 8.27 -17.41 -0.46
N GLN A 104 7.61 -18.10 0.48
CA GLN A 104 8.22 -18.99 1.48
C GLN A 104 9.44 -18.39 2.20
N SER A 105 9.47 -17.06 2.35
CA SER A 105 10.55 -16.30 2.96
C SER A 105 9.98 -15.20 3.85
N GLN A 106 9.82 -15.54 5.12
CA GLN A 106 9.28 -14.63 6.14
C GLN A 106 10.18 -13.41 6.37
N VAL A 107 11.48 -13.52 6.10
CA VAL A 107 12.43 -12.40 6.10
C VAL A 107 12.09 -11.40 4.99
N ALA A 108 11.78 -11.89 3.78
CA ALA A 108 11.40 -11.02 2.67
C ALA A 108 10.03 -10.38 2.90
N SER A 109 9.06 -11.16 3.38
CA SER A 109 7.75 -10.63 3.79
C SER A 109 7.89 -9.57 4.89
N HIS A 110 8.68 -9.80 5.94
CA HIS A 110 8.90 -8.76 6.95
C HIS A 110 9.52 -7.48 6.36
N ALA A 111 10.51 -7.61 5.47
CA ALA A 111 11.14 -6.46 4.80
C ALA A 111 10.14 -5.65 3.95
N GLU A 112 9.23 -6.32 3.23
CA GLU A 112 8.16 -5.68 2.47
C GLU A 112 7.24 -4.86 3.40
N TRP A 113 6.88 -5.40 4.57
CA TRP A 113 6.03 -4.70 5.53
C TRP A 113 6.73 -3.49 6.18
N GLU A 114 8.02 -3.59 6.47
CA GLU A 114 8.83 -2.44 6.91
C GLU A 114 8.97 -1.39 5.80
N MET A 115 9.03 -1.81 4.53
CA MET A 115 8.99 -0.90 3.38
C MET A 115 7.64 -0.17 3.30
N LEU A 116 6.53 -0.89 3.40
CA LEU A 116 5.19 -0.30 3.44
C LEU A 116 5.03 0.68 4.61
N ARG A 117 5.63 0.39 5.77
CA ARG A 117 5.66 1.32 6.91
C ARG A 117 6.41 2.60 6.58
N ARG A 118 7.59 2.48 5.97
CA ARG A 118 8.47 3.60 5.64
C ARG A 118 7.88 4.54 4.58
N CYS A 119 7.30 4.02 3.51
CA CYS A 119 6.88 4.84 2.36
C CYS A 119 5.38 4.76 2.04
N GLY A 120 4.57 3.94 2.71
CA GLY A 120 3.15 3.75 2.38
C GLY A 120 2.26 4.99 2.56
N MET A 121 2.68 5.98 3.35
CA MET A 121 1.99 7.29 3.43
C MET A 121 2.71 8.38 2.63
N GLY A 122 3.78 8.05 1.91
CA GLY A 122 4.60 8.97 1.15
C GLY A 122 4.07 9.23 -0.26
N SER A 123 4.99 9.39 -1.20
CA SER A 123 4.68 9.47 -2.63
C SER A 123 4.27 8.09 -3.16
N PHE A 124 3.17 8.03 -3.91
CA PHE A 124 2.73 6.80 -4.57
C PHE A 124 3.75 6.31 -5.62
N LYS A 125 4.43 7.25 -6.28
CA LYS A 125 5.52 6.92 -7.22
C LYS A 125 6.65 6.18 -6.50
N ASP A 126 7.09 6.70 -5.36
CA ASP A 126 8.17 6.08 -4.58
C ASP A 126 7.71 4.72 -4.03
N LEU A 127 6.47 4.61 -3.56
CA LEU A 127 5.89 3.34 -3.13
C LEU A 127 5.92 2.30 -4.26
N LEU A 128 5.50 2.66 -5.47
CA LEU A 128 5.55 1.77 -6.63
C LEU A 128 7.00 1.39 -6.99
N ILE A 129 7.96 2.30 -6.92
CA ILE A 129 9.37 1.98 -7.17
C ILE A 129 9.89 0.99 -6.11
N GLU A 130 9.62 1.24 -4.84
CA GLU A 130 10.11 0.42 -3.73
C GLU A 130 9.50 -0.99 -3.77
N ILE A 131 8.19 -1.13 -4.02
CA ILE A 131 7.56 -2.46 -4.16
C ILE A 131 8.02 -3.19 -5.43
N SER A 132 8.31 -2.46 -6.52
CA SER A 132 8.87 -3.06 -7.75
C SER A 132 10.27 -3.62 -7.54
N LYS A 133 11.01 -3.10 -6.55
CA LYS A 133 12.34 -3.57 -6.14
C LYS A 133 12.26 -4.54 -4.97
N ASP A 134 11.09 -4.78 -4.39
CA ASP A 134 10.97 -5.65 -3.23
C ASP A 134 11.23 -7.13 -3.64
N PRO A 135 12.15 -7.84 -2.96
CA PRO A 135 12.47 -9.21 -3.33
C PRO A 135 11.31 -10.21 -3.20
N ALA A 136 10.38 -10.00 -2.26
CA ALA A 136 9.18 -10.81 -2.15
C ALA A 136 8.28 -10.57 -3.36
N MET A 137 8.05 -9.32 -3.76
CA MET A 137 7.23 -8.98 -4.92
C MET A 137 7.84 -9.46 -6.24
N VAL A 138 9.14 -9.20 -6.47
CA VAL A 138 9.86 -9.63 -7.69
C VAL A 138 9.79 -11.14 -7.87
N TYR A 139 9.90 -11.91 -6.78
CA TYR A 139 9.72 -13.36 -6.83
C TYR A 139 8.25 -13.77 -6.97
N PHE A 140 7.35 -13.12 -6.24
CA PHE A 140 5.92 -13.45 -6.21
C PHE A 140 5.26 -13.30 -7.58
N LEU A 141 5.70 -12.34 -8.38
CA LEU A 141 5.19 -12.11 -9.73
C LEU A 141 6.15 -12.59 -10.83
N ASP A 142 7.12 -13.41 -10.48
CA ASP A 142 8.05 -14.07 -11.41
C ASP A 142 8.83 -13.09 -12.30
N ASN A 143 9.03 -11.83 -11.86
CA ASN A 143 9.78 -10.84 -12.64
C ASN A 143 11.27 -11.21 -12.74
N CYS A 144 11.80 -11.96 -11.77
CA CYS A 144 13.14 -12.54 -11.86
C CYS A 144 13.32 -13.55 -13.01
N LEU A 145 12.23 -13.98 -13.66
CA LEU A 145 12.21 -14.81 -14.87
C LEU A 145 11.88 -14.00 -16.15
N SER A 146 11.78 -12.67 -16.05
CA SER A 146 11.54 -11.78 -17.19
C SER A 146 12.87 -11.35 -17.79
N HIS A 147 13.19 -11.91 -18.95
CA HIS A 147 14.46 -11.69 -19.66
C HIS A 147 14.21 -10.94 -20.97
N LYS A 148 15.18 -10.17 -21.46
CA LYS A 148 15.05 -9.42 -22.73
C LYS A 148 14.60 -10.26 -23.92
N ASP A 149 15.01 -11.53 -23.97
CA ASP A 149 14.70 -12.47 -25.06
C ASP A 149 13.42 -13.30 -24.79
N ALA A 150 12.87 -13.23 -23.57
CA ALA A 150 11.69 -13.97 -23.14
C ALA A 150 11.03 -13.24 -21.95
N ILE A 151 10.18 -12.25 -22.26
CA ILE A 151 9.50 -11.46 -21.24
C ILE A 151 8.47 -12.29 -20.46
N ASN A 152 8.32 -11.97 -19.18
CA ASN A 152 7.23 -12.47 -18.36
C ASN A 152 6.25 -11.33 -18.07
N GLU A 153 5.04 -11.43 -18.60
CA GLU A 153 4.02 -10.38 -18.50
C GLU A 153 3.36 -10.26 -17.12
N ASN A 154 3.56 -11.22 -16.22
CA ASN A 154 2.83 -11.30 -14.96
C ASN A 154 2.98 -10.00 -14.14
N TYR A 155 4.21 -9.58 -13.83
CA TYR A 155 4.44 -8.32 -13.11
C TYR A 155 3.86 -7.10 -13.83
N GLY A 156 4.09 -6.99 -15.14
CA GLY A 156 3.56 -5.89 -15.94
C GLY A 156 2.03 -5.81 -15.90
N ARG A 157 1.34 -6.96 -16.02
CA ARG A 157 -0.11 -7.04 -15.97
C ARG A 157 -0.65 -6.62 -14.61
N GLU A 158 -0.09 -7.15 -13.52
CA GLU A 158 -0.53 -6.83 -12.17
C GLU A 158 -0.28 -5.36 -11.81
N LEU A 159 0.86 -4.80 -12.26
CA LEU A 159 1.16 -3.38 -12.07
C LEU A 159 0.08 -2.48 -12.68
N LEU A 160 -0.40 -2.79 -13.89
CA LEU A 160 -1.48 -2.05 -14.54
C LEU A 160 -2.84 -2.35 -13.91
N GLU A 161 -3.18 -3.64 -13.79
CA GLU A 161 -4.53 -4.10 -13.48
C GLU A 161 -4.88 -3.98 -12.00
N LEU A 162 -4.00 -4.44 -11.11
CA LEU A 162 -4.31 -4.60 -9.69
C LEU A 162 -3.62 -3.56 -8.80
N PHE A 163 -2.53 -2.93 -9.26
CA PHE A 163 -1.75 -2.03 -8.41
C PHE A 163 -1.91 -0.54 -8.74
N SER A 164 -2.31 -0.18 -9.96
CA SER A 164 -2.32 1.25 -10.36
C SER A 164 -3.53 1.71 -11.16
N LEU A 165 -3.84 1.15 -12.34
CA LEU A 165 -4.86 1.72 -13.23
C LEU A 165 -6.24 1.10 -13.01
N GLY A 166 -6.30 -0.19 -12.71
CA GLY A 166 -7.53 -0.97 -12.89
C GLY A 166 -7.79 -1.26 -14.37
N VAL A 167 -8.64 -2.26 -14.64
CA VAL A 167 -8.99 -2.69 -16.01
C VAL A 167 -9.58 -1.55 -16.85
N GLY A 168 -10.41 -0.70 -16.25
CA GLY A 168 -11.06 0.38 -16.97
C GLY A 168 -11.84 1.36 -16.08
N MET A 169 -12.25 2.47 -16.68
CA MET A 169 -13.14 3.46 -16.08
C MET A 169 -14.01 4.12 -17.16
N ASP A 170 -15.21 4.57 -16.78
CA ASP A 170 -16.14 5.31 -17.64
C ASP A 170 -16.45 4.61 -18.98
N GLY A 171 -16.63 3.29 -18.93
CA GLY A 171 -16.95 2.43 -20.07
C GLY A 171 -15.78 2.20 -21.05
N LYS A 172 -14.53 2.45 -20.62
CA LYS A 172 -13.33 2.30 -21.45
C LYS A 172 -12.23 1.54 -20.71
N PHE A 173 -11.44 0.77 -21.46
CA PHE A 173 -10.20 0.18 -20.98
C PHE A 173 -9.14 1.25 -20.71
N ASN A 174 -8.36 1.07 -19.65
CA ASN A 174 -7.29 2.00 -19.27
C ASN A 174 -5.96 1.72 -19.99
N TYR A 175 -5.75 0.48 -20.44
CA TYR A 175 -4.56 0.02 -21.13
C TYR A 175 -4.91 -1.07 -22.14
N THR A 176 -3.99 -1.35 -23.04
CA THR A 176 -4.09 -2.43 -24.03
C THR A 176 -3.20 -3.60 -23.66
N GLU A 177 -3.39 -4.74 -24.32
CA GLU A 177 -2.49 -5.88 -24.19
C GLU A 177 -1.05 -5.57 -24.65
N ASP A 178 -0.89 -4.64 -25.60
CA ASP A 178 0.44 -4.19 -26.02
C ASP A 178 1.11 -3.37 -24.92
N ASP A 179 0.36 -2.54 -24.17
CA ASP A 179 0.89 -1.83 -23.00
C ASP A 179 1.38 -2.81 -21.91
N VAL A 180 0.72 -3.95 -21.71
CA VAL A 180 1.17 -5.00 -20.79
C VAL A 180 2.55 -5.54 -21.21
N LYS A 181 2.72 -5.85 -22.49
CA LYS A 181 3.99 -6.37 -23.03
C LYS A 181 5.10 -5.34 -22.95
N GLU A 182 4.82 -4.10 -23.31
CA GLU A 182 5.80 -3.02 -23.29
C GLU A 182 6.21 -2.65 -21.85
N CYS A 183 5.26 -2.72 -20.91
CA CYS A 183 5.55 -2.67 -19.48
C CYS A 183 6.47 -3.83 -19.07
N ALA A 184 6.15 -5.07 -19.42
CA ALA A 184 6.98 -6.23 -19.08
C ALA A 184 8.40 -6.15 -19.66
N ARG A 185 8.54 -5.67 -20.91
CA ARG A 185 9.84 -5.39 -21.54
C ARG A 185 10.66 -4.39 -20.72
N ALA A 186 10.04 -3.32 -20.21
CA ALA A 186 10.72 -2.32 -19.39
C ALA A 186 11.18 -2.82 -18.01
N PHE A 187 10.58 -3.90 -17.49
CA PHE A 187 10.99 -4.54 -16.23
C PHE A 187 11.96 -5.72 -16.41
N THR A 188 12.39 -6.02 -17.63
CA THR A 188 13.47 -7.00 -17.85
C THR A 188 14.77 -6.55 -17.18
N GLY A 189 15.57 -7.51 -16.69
CA GLY A 189 16.79 -7.22 -15.94
C GLY A 189 16.57 -6.81 -14.47
N TRP A 190 15.34 -6.54 -14.04
CA TRP A 190 15.01 -6.35 -12.61
C TRP A 190 14.85 -7.71 -11.94
N THR A 191 15.84 -8.10 -11.15
CA THR A 191 15.92 -9.45 -10.57
C THR A 191 16.36 -9.42 -9.11
N ILE A 192 16.53 -10.59 -8.52
CA ILE A 192 16.98 -10.76 -7.14
C ILE A 192 18.26 -11.60 -7.10
N ALA A 193 19.15 -11.26 -6.17
CA ALA A 193 20.28 -12.09 -5.79
C ALA A 193 20.02 -12.74 -4.43
N ASN A 194 20.59 -13.94 -4.25
CA ASN A 194 20.60 -14.59 -2.95
C ASN A 194 21.48 -13.80 -1.97
N GLY A 195 20.99 -13.58 -0.76
CA GLY A 195 21.79 -13.02 0.33
C GLY A 195 22.97 -13.91 0.68
N ILE A 196 24.10 -13.29 1.05
CA ILE A 196 25.24 -14.01 1.60
C ILE A 196 24.90 -14.43 3.04
N PRO A 197 25.06 -15.73 3.40
CA PRO A 197 24.84 -16.19 4.76
C PRO A 197 25.69 -15.48 5.81
N ALA A 198 25.06 -14.76 6.75
CA ALA A 198 25.76 -14.18 7.90
C ALA A 198 26.12 -15.25 8.96
N GLN A 199 25.38 -16.35 8.98
CA GLN A 199 25.57 -17.50 9.87
C GLN A 199 25.52 -18.78 9.04
N PRO A 200 26.13 -19.90 9.49
CA PRO A 200 26.12 -21.17 8.74
C PRO A 200 24.72 -21.82 8.62
N TYR A 201 23.76 -21.36 9.43
CA TYR A 201 22.37 -21.83 9.45
C TYR A 201 21.43 -20.62 9.53
N GLY A 202 20.26 -20.70 8.89
CA GLY A 202 19.24 -19.64 8.92
C GLY A 202 18.64 -19.34 7.54
N ARG A 203 17.70 -18.40 7.51
CA ARG A 203 17.18 -17.78 6.27
C ARG A 203 17.95 -16.48 6.03
N TYR A 204 18.13 -16.11 4.77
CA TYR A 204 18.90 -14.92 4.37
C TYR A 204 18.05 -13.98 3.53
N THR A 205 18.34 -12.69 3.61
CA THR A 205 17.68 -11.65 2.83
C THR A 205 18.08 -11.77 1.37
N SER A 206 17.13 -12.01 0.48
CA SER A 206 17.35 -11.71 -0.94
C SER A 206 17.48 -10.20 -1.12
N THR A 207 18.25 -9.76 -2.11
CA THR A 207 18.43 -8.34 -2.42
C THR A 207 18.09 -8.09 -3.88
N PHE A 208 17.45 -6.96 -4.16
CA PHE A 208 17.25 -6.49 -5.52
C PHE A 208 18.57 -6.30 -6.27
N VAL A 209 18.57 -6.65 -7.55
CA VAL A 209 19.66 -6.40 -8.48
C VAL A 209 19.09 -5.98 -9.82
N TYR A 210 19.65 -4.93 -10.41
CA TYR A 210 19.42 -4.59 -11.82
C TYR A 210 20.56 -5.17 -12.66
N ASN A 211 20.23 -6.06 -13.60
CA ASN A 211 21.16 -6.63 -14.56
C ASN A 211 20.98 -5.96 -15.94
N PRO A 212 21.84 -4.99 -16.30
CA PRO A 212 21.72 -4.29 -17.58
C PRO A 212 21.96 -5.20 -18.80
N GLU A 213 22.68 -6.31 -18.65
CA GLU A 213 22.92 -7.24 -19.77
C GLU A 213 21.67 -8.02 -20.16
N ASP A 214 20.68 -8.10 -19.28
CA ASP A 214 19.44 -8.85 -19.43
C ASP A 214 18.22 -7.93 -19.59
N HIS A 215 18.43 -6.61 -19.62
CA HIS A 215 17.42 -5.62 -19.93
C HIS A 215 17.26 -5.45 -21.45
N ASP A 216 16.02 -5.29 -21.90
CA ASP A 216 15.69 -4.92 -23.27
C ASP A 216 15.85 -3.41 -23.45
N GLU A 217 16.96 -3.00 -24.08
CA GLU A 217 17.27 -1.59 -24.41
C GLU A 217 16.57 -1.09 -25.69
N GLY A 218 15.64 -1.87 -26.24
CA GLY A 218 14.84 -1.49 -27.39
C GLY A 218 13.86 -0.35 -27.06
N GLU A 219 13.47 0.39 -28.09
CA GLU A 219 12.40 1.38 -28.00
C GLU A 219 11.08 0.70 -27.62
N LYS A 220 10.33 1.34 -26.72
CA LYS A 220 9.07 0.87 -26.16
C LYS A 220 8.02 1.94 -26.34
N THR A 221 6.78 1.53 -26.63
CA THR A 221 5.64 2.45 -26.67
C THR A 221 4.63 2.05 -25.61
N PHE A 222 4.47 2.89 -24.59
CA PHE A 222 3.65 2.62 -23.43
C PHE A 222 2.73 3.78 -23.13
N LEU A 223 1.41 3.51 -23.07
CA LEU A 223 0.35 4.49 -22.82
C LEU A 223 0.48 5.76 -23.68
N GLY A 224 0.78 5.55 -24.96
CA GLY A 224 0.91 6.61 -25.97
C GLY A 224 2.21 7.40 -25.94
N GLN A 225 3.17 7.04 -25.09
CA GLN A 225 4.51 7.62 -25.05
C GLN A 225 5.54 6.63 -25.61
N THR A 226 6.56 7.11 -26.29
CA THR A 226 7.61 6.28 -26.91
C THR A 226 8.99 6.70 -26.43
N GLY A 227 9.82 5.72 -26.07
CA GLY A 227 11.18 5.95 -25.61
C GLY A 227 11.89 4.65 -25.23
N ASN A 228 13.18 4.73 -24.90
CA ASN A 228 13.89 3.60 -24.29
C ASN A 228 13.59 3.58 -22.79
N PHE A 229 12.43 3.05 -22.42
CA PHE A 229 11.94 3.07 -21.04
C PHE A 229 12.50 1.93 -20.21
N ASN A 230 12.82 2.23 -18.95
CA ASN A 230 13.06 1.28 -17.88
C ASN A 230 11.87 1.27 -16.90
N GLY A 231 11.86 0.38 -15.91
CA GLY A 231 10.76 0.23 -14.95
C GLY A 231 10.41 1.52 -14.20
N GLU A 232 11.40 2.35 -13.87
CA GLU A 232 11.17 3.66 -13.23
C GLU A 232 10.42 4.64 -14.14
N ASP A 233 10.69 4.62 -15.46
CA ASP A 233 10.00 5.46 -16.44
C ASP A 233 8.53 5.01 -16.61
N ILE A 234 8.29 3.69 -16.62
CA ILE A 234 6.93 3.14 -16.67
C ILE A 234 6.11 3.59 -15.47
N ILE A 235 6.68 3.50 -14.26
CA ILE A 235 6.01 3.94 -13.03
C ILE A 235 5.70 5.44 -13.08
N ASP A 236 6.64 6.24 -13.59
CA ASP A 236 6.44 7.67 -13.75
C ASP A 236 5.33 8.01 -14.77
N ILE A 237 5.24 7.27 -15.87
CA ILE A 237 4.13 7.40 -16.84
C ILE A 237 2.79 6.99 -16.20
N LEU A 238 2.79 5.95 -15.37
CA LEU A 238 1.60 5.46 -14.67
C LEU A 238 1.04 6.47 -13.67
N CYS A 239 1.88 7.07 -12.82
CA CYS A 239 1.42 8.04 -11.83
C CYS A 239 0.79 9.29 -12.46
N ARG A 240 1.10 9.60 -13.72
CA ARG A 240 0.49 10.73 -14.44
C ARG A 240 -0.90 10.43 -14.99
N GLN A 241 -1.33 9.16 -15.00
CA GLN A 241 -2.63 8.79 -15.58
C GLN A 241 -3.79 9.16 -14.65
N PRO A 242 -4.88 9.74 -15.17
CA PRO A 242 -6.10 9.99 -14.39
C PRO A 242 -6.70 8.72 -13.78
N ALA A 243 -6.57 7.58 -14.47
CA ALA A 243 -7.02 6.29 -13.98
C ALA A 243 -6.31 5.90 -12.67
N THR A 244 -5.02 6.18 -12.53
CA THR A 244 -4.25 5.92 -11.30
C THR A 244 -4.79 6.72 -10.12
N ALA A 245 -5.05 8.01 -10.32
CA ALA A 245 -5.63 8.86 -9.30
C ALA A 245 -7.01 8.32 -8.84
N ARG A 246 -7.85 7.91 -9.79
CA ARG A 246 -9.19 7.35 -9.51
C ARG A 246 -9.11 6.00 -8.80
N PHE A 247 -8.20 5.13 -9.22
CA PHE A 247 -7.99 3.82 -8.65
C PHE A 247 -7.65 3.92 -7.16
N ILE A 248 -6.65 4.71 -6.80
CA ILE A 248 -6.24 4.92 -5.41
C ILE A 248 -7.34 5.63 -4.61
N SER A 249 -8.01 6.63 -5.21
CA SER A 249 -9.11 7.34 -4.55
C SER A 249 -10.26 6.41 -4.17
N ARG A 250 -10.68 5.51 -5.08
CA ARG A 250 -11.74 4.53 -4.80
C ARG A 250 -11.34 3.53 -3.73
N HIS A 251 -10.09 3.04 -3.76
CA HIS A 251 -9.58 2.16 -2.72
C HIS A 251 -9.53 2.82 -1.33
N LEU A 252 -9.06 4.07 -1.24
CA LEU A 252 -9.06 4.83 0.02
C LEU A 252 -10.49 5.06 0.53
N TYR A 253 -11.42 5.38 -0.36
CA TYR A 253 -12.82 5.55 0.00
C TYR A 253 -13.45 4.25 0.52
N ASP A 254 -13.26 3.14 -0.19
CA ASP A 254 -13.74 1.81 0.21
C ASP A 254 -13.22 1.41 1.60
N PHE A 255 -11.94 1.67 1.85
CA PHE A 255 -11.28 1.26 3.08
C PHE A 255 -11.61 2.17 4.27
N PHE A 256 -11.71 3.49 4.10
CA PHE A 256 -11.86 4.42 5.23
C PHE A 256 -13.26 5.02 5.37
N VAL A 257 -14.02 5.15 4.29
CA VAL A 257 -15.28 5.91 4.28
C VAL A 257 -16.48 4.97 4.28
N ALA A 258 -16.76 4.31 3.15
CA ALA A 258 -17.95 3.49 2.94
C ALA A 258 -17.69 2.42 1.88
N ASP A 259 -18.42 1.29 1.96
CA ASP A 259 -18.25 0.18 1.01
C ASP A 259 -18.46 0.66 -0.45
N GLU A 260 -17.58 0.20 -1.34
CA GLU A 260 -17.60 0.49 -2.77
C GLU A 260 -17.93 -0.76 -3.61
N ALA A 261 -18.22 -0.57 -4.90
CA ALA A 261 -18.28 -1.66 -5.87
C ALA A 261 -16.91 -2.36 -5.98
N GLN A 262 -16.91 -3.62 -6.38
CA GLN A 262 -15.67 -4.39 -6.53
C GLN A 262 -14.86 -3.92 -7.75
N VAL A 263 -13.52 -3.90 -7.63
CA VAL A 263 -12.57 -3.41 -8.65
C VAL A 263 -12.88 -3.88 -10.08
N PRO A 264 -13.20 -5.17 -10.35
CA PRO A 264 -13.46 -5.62 -11.72
C PRO A 264 -14.67 -4.96 -12.39
N THR A 265 -15.56 -4.35 -11.60
CA THR A 265 -16.79 -3.69 -12.08
C THR A 265 -16.61 -2.19 -12.31
N TRP A 266 -15.44 -1.63 -11.97
CA TRP A 266 -15.20 -0.18 -11.97
C TRP A 266 -15.24 0.47 -13.36
N MET A 267 -15.07 -0.31 -14.42
CA MET A 267 -15.25 0.15 -15.80
C MET A 267 -16.69 0.61 -16.05
N ASP A 268 -17.66 -0.18 -15.61
CA ASP A 268 -19.09 0.02 -15.90
C ASP A 268 -19.83 0.66 -14.73
N THR A 269 -19.26 0.61 -13.52
CA THR A 269 -19.89 1.10 -12.29
C THR A 269 -19.19 2.38 -11.83
N PRO A 270 -19.87 3.55 -11.89
CA PRO A 270 -19.30 4.80 -11.40
C PRO A 270 -19.07 4.73 -9.88
N PRO A 271 -18.19 5.59 -9.33
CA PRO A 271 -17.99 5.63 -7.90
C PRO A 271 -19.28 6.00 -7.16
N ARG A 272 -19.51 5.39 -5.99
CA ARG A 272 -20.68 5.69 -5.15
C ARG A 272 -20.81 7.16 -4.75
N ASP A 273 -19.68 7.83 -4.53
CA ASP A 273 -19.60 9.25 -4.19
C ASP A 273 -18.62 9.97 -5.13
N PRO A 274 -19.09 10.38 -6.32
CA PRO A 274 -18.23 10.99 -7.34
C PRO A 274 -17.55 12.28 -6.87
N ASP A 275 -18.20 13.06 -6.00
CA ASP A 275 -17.68 14.35 -5.52
C ASP A 275 -16.47 14.13 -4.58
N THR A 276 -16.60 13.20 -3.63
CA THR A 276 -15.48 12.84 -2.75
C THR A 276 -14.33 12.20 -3.52
N ILE A 277 -14.63 11.30 -4.47
CA ILE A 277 -13.59 10.68 -5.30
C ILE A 277 -12.87 11.72 -6.16
N LYS A 278 -13.61 12.67 -6.76
CA LYS A 278 -13.01 13.75 -7.53
C LYS A 278 -12.11 14.64 -6.67
N MET A 279 -12.53 14.94 -5.43
CA MET A 279 -11.71 15.69 -4.47
C MET A 279 -10.38 14.99 -4.18
N LEU A 280 -10.40 13.66 -4.03
CA LEU A 280 -9.18 12.88 -3.82
C LEU A 280 -8.31 12.79 -5.07
N GLU A 281 -8.90 12.63 -6.26
CA GLU A 281 -8.17 12.68 -7.54
C GLU A 281 -7.44 14.01 -7.72
N ASP A 282 -8.10 15.13 -7.41
CA ASP A 282 -7.50 16.45 -7.54
C ASP A 282 -6.37 16.65 -6.52
N GLU A 283 -6.54 16.13 -5.29
CA GLU A 283 -5.50 16.15 -4.27
C GLU A 283 -4.28 15.30 -4.65
N TYR A 284 -4.51 14.14 -5.27
CA TYR A 284 -3.45 13.27 -5.78
C TYR A 284 -2.51 14.04 -6.72
N PHE A 285 -3.05 14.76 -7.70
CA PHE A 285 -2.21 15.56 -8.61
C PHE A 285 -1.65 16.82 -7.95
N ARG A 286 -2.43 17.51 -7.11
CA ARG A 286 -1.99 18.75 -6.45
C ARG A 286 -0.81 18.54 -5.52
N SER A 287 -0.74 17.37 -4.89
CA SER A 287 0.27 17.02 -3.89
C SER A 287 1.45 16.22 -4.45
N ASP A 288 1.56 16.09 -5.77
CA ASP A 288 2.57 15.25 -6.44
C ASP A 288 2.50 13.79 -5.95
N TYR A 289 1.28 13.23 -6.03
CA TYR A 289 0.96 11.83 -5.75
C TYR A 289 1.12 11.43 -4.28
N ASN A 290 0.99 12.37 -3.35
CA ASN A 290 1.25 12.13 -1.93
C ASN A 290 0.02 11.57 -1.19
N ILE A 291 0.16 10.34 -0.68
CA ILE A 291 -0.92 9.60 -0.01
C ILE A 291 -1.33 10.26 1.31
N ARG A 292 -0.37 10.76 2.11
CA ARG A 292 -0.67 11.50 3.34
C ARG A 292 -1.53 12.74 3.08
N SER A 293 -1.32 13.42 1.95
CA SER A 293 -2.15 14.54 1.52
C SER A 293 -3.59 14.11 1.22
N MET A 294 -3.76 13.02 0.48
CA MET A 294 -5.09 12.46 0.20
C MET A 294 -5.81 12.04 1.49
N LEU A 295 -5.11 11.35 2.41
CA LEU A 295 -5.66 10.95 3.71
C LEU A 295 -6.13 12.16 4.53
N ARG A 296 -5.36 13.26 4.52
CA ARG A 296 -5.72 14.52 5.20
C ARG A 296 -7.02 15.09 4.67
N VAL A 297 -7.16 15.19 3.35
CA VAL A 297 -8.36 15.72 2.70
C VAL A 297 -9.55 14.79 2.99
N MET A 298 -9.36 13.48 2.86
CA MET A 298 -10.39 12.48 3.15
C MET A 298 -10.90 12.55 4.59
N PHE A 299 -10.01 12.49 5.59
CA PHE A 299 -10.42 12.48 7.01
C PHE A 299 -11.07 13.79 7.46
N ASN A 300 -10.78 14.90 6.79
CA ASN A 300 -11.42 16.19 7.07
C ASN A 300 -12.69 16.45 6.26
N SER A 301 -13.02 15.60 5.29
CA SER A 301 -14.21 15.73 4.45
C SER A 301 -15.51 15.46 5.22
N ASP A 302 -16.60 16.09 4.79
CA ASP A 302 -17.94 15.80 5.30
C ASP A 302 -18.38 14.36 4.99
N ALA A 303 -17.95 13.81 3.85
CA ALA A 303 -18.23 12.42 3.50
C ALA A 303 -17.69 11.46 4.57
N PHE A 304 -16.43 11.64 5.01
CA PHE A 304 -15.87 10.83 6.08
C PHE A 304 -16.54 11.08 7.43
N LYS A 305 -16.71 12.35 7.82
CA LYS A 305 -17.27 12.74 9.13
C LYS A 305 -18.71 12.23 9.32
N ASN A 306 -19.47 12.09 8.22
CA ASN A 306 -20.86 11.63 8.22
C ASN A 306 -21.04 10.13 7.90
N ALA A 307 -19.98 9.39 7.51
CA ALA A 307 -20.05 7.98 7.11
C ALA A 307 -20.15 6.96 8.27
N ARG A 308 -20.94 7.26 9.31
CA ARG A 308 -21.14 6.32 10.43
C ARG A 308 -21.93 5.11 9.95
N PHE A 309 -21.48 3.91 10.32
CA PHE A 309 -22.09 2.62 9.95
C PHE A 309 -22.11 2.32 8.44
N ALA A 310 -21.34 3.05 7.62
CA ALA A 310 -21.35 2.94 6.17
C ALA A 310 -20.39 1.89 5.58
N ARG A 311 -19.59 1.21 6.41
CA ARG A 311 -18.67 0.13 6.00
C ARG A 311 -18.60 -0.91 7.11
N ILE A 312 -18.58 -2.18 6.73
CA ILE A 312 -18.41 -3.31 7.65
C ILE A 312 -16.92 -3.51 7.94
N LYS A 313 -16.55 -3.72 9.21
CA LYS A 313 -15.15 -4.03 9.57
C LYS A 313 -14.73 -5.37 8.98
N GLY A 314 -13.52 -5.43 8.44
CA GLY A 314 -12.91 -6.69 8.02
C GLY A 314 -12.57 -7.60 9.21
N PRO A 315 -12.23 -8.88 8.96
CA PRO A 315 -11.88 -9.83 10.02
C PRO A 315 -10.70 -9.36 10.89
N ILE A 316 -9.64 -8.84 10.28
CA ILE A 316 -8.45 -8.34 11.00
C ILE A 316 -8.84 -7.15 11.89
N GLU A 317 -9.57 -6.18 11.36
CA GLU A 317 -10.03 -5.01 12.13
C GLU A 317 -10.96 -5.37 13.30
N THR A 318 -11.72 -6.46 13.15
CA THR A 318 -12.60 -6.97 14.18
C THR A 318 -11.79 -7.63 15.31
N VAL A 319 -10.86 -8.52 14.95
CA VAL A 319 -10.03 -9.24 15.94
C VAL A 319 -9.11 -8.29 16.71
N ILE A 320 -8.42 -7.38 16.01
CA ILE A 320 -7.50 -6.44 16.65
C ILE A 320 -8.23 -5.39 17.49
N GLY A 321 -9.41 -4.95 17.05
CA GLY A 321 -10.17 -3.89 17.71
C GLY A 321 -11.13 -4.35 18.81
N THR A 322 -11.06 -5.61 19.24
CA THR A 322 -11.87 -6.18 20.33
C THR A 322 -11.19 -5.99 21.68
#